data_AF-A0A0F8XW87-F1
#
_entry.id   AF-A0A0F8XW87-F1
#
_cell.length_a   1.000
_cell.length_b   1.000
_cell.length_c   1.000
_cell.angle_alpha   90.00
_cell.angle_beta   90.00
_cell.angle_gamma   90.00
#
_symmetry.space_group_name_H-M   'P 1'
#
loop_
_entity.id
_entity.type
_entity.pdbx_description
1 polymer ?
#
loop_
_entity_poly.entity_id
_entity_poly.type
_entity_poly.pdbx_seq_one_letter_code
_entity_poly.pdbx_strand_id
1 'polypeptide(L)'
;RNYNSSSAVIANNIIRSNKDHGIHCLDSPSEITIKNNWIHHNGTDDSGDGIYLHYENAWSTAVIRNNTIVNNASYGIKASWWEDPEVSNCIIWGDNPLYEDGYDVTYSCIQGDYDGEGNIADYPSFADDANNFHLLPGSPCIDAGDPGFANFNETDIDGEPRIVDGNEDGIERVDIGADEFYRSPADFDRNEIVNFIDYRVLASAWQTNPNDNDYNDICNLADNNSIDNNDLDVFCDDWLWEPAWVQPIETMMMMMMGGAMGGGMSLGLEATAAEFYDVTDATAAGQQSAKMEPEQIERLIKWLEEIWLGEDLPKGIDKDEWQRGIERIIESLKEELQN
;
A
#
# COMPACT_ATOMS: atom_id res chain seq x y z
N ARG A 1 40.03 7.66 -10.76
CA ARG A 1 38.63 8.03 -11.10
C ARG A 1 37.95 6.71 -11.44
N ASN A 2 37.14 6.19 -10.52
CA ASN A 2 36.37 4.97 -10.72
C ASN A 2 35.25 5.27 -11.71
N TYR A 3 35.10 4.41 -12.71
CA TYR A 3 34.13 4.57 -13.82
C TYR A 3 32.90 3.65 -13.66
N ASN A 4 32.76 2.93 -12.54
CA ASN A 4 31.66 1.99 -12.29
C ASN A 4 30.97 2.31 -10.96
N SER A 5 30.27 3.43 -10.88
CA SER A 5 29.33 3.73 -9.78
C SER A 5 27.95 3.90 -10.40
N SER A 6 27.24 2.80 -10.61
CA SER A 6 25.80 2.83 -10.87
C SER A 6 25.08 2.82 -9.53
N SER A 7 23.92 3.46 -9.43
CA SER A 7 22.95 3.15 -8.38
C SER A 7 21.74 2.49 -9.03
N ALA A 8 21.16 1.51 -8.37
CA ALA A 8 19.97 0.83 -8.86
C ALA A 8 18.94 0.73 -7.74
N VAL A 9 17.69 1.06 -8.04
CA VAL A 9 16.54 0.87 -7.16
C VAL A 9 15.61 -0.12 -7.82
N ILE A 10 15.32 -1.22 -7.14
CA ILE A 10 14.30 -2.20 -7.51
C ILE A 10 13.18 -2.05 -6.48
N ALA A 11 12.06 -1.47 -6.88
CA ALA A 11 10.95 -1.21 -5.97
C ALA A 11 9.57 -1.43 -6.59
N ASN A 12 8.61 -1.83 -5.75
CA ASN A 12 7.20 -1.99 -6.07
C ASN A 12 6.97 -3.00 -7.21
N ASN A 13 7.66 -4.15 -7.14
CA ASN A 13 7.52 -5.23 -8.12
C ASN A 13 7.00 -6.51 -7.47
N ILE A 14 6.21 -7.27 -8.25
CA ILE A 14 5.93 -8.68 -7.99
C ILE A 14 6.87 -9.52 -8.86
N ILE A 15 7.85 -10.17 -8.24
CA ILE A 15 8.90 -10.98 -8.88
C ILE A 15 8.68 -12.44 -8.50
N ARG A 16 8.09 -13.20 -9.43
CA ARG A 16 7.69 -14.59 -9.16
C ARG A 16 7.84 -15.54 -10.31
N SER A 17 7.90 -16.83 -9.98
CA SER A 17 7.87 -17.93 -10.94
C SER A 17 9.00 -17.91 -11.97
N ASN A 18 10.12 -17.26 -11.63
CA ASN A 18 11.33 -17.36 -12.43
C ASN A 18 11.94 -18.75 -12.28
N LYS A 19 12.59 -19.27 -13.32
CA LYS A 19 13.26 -20.59 -13.27
C LYS A 19 14.56 -20.61 -12.47
N ASP A 20 15.06 -19.42 -12.16
CA ASP A 20 16.30 -19.19 -11.43
C ASP A 20 16.00 -18.20 -10.28
N HIS A 21 16.97 -17.40 -9.84
CA HIS A 21 16.77 -16.37 -8.82
C HIS A 21 15.70 -15.33 -9.21
N GLY A 22 15.04 -14.75 -8.20
CA GLY A 22 14.14 -13.61 -8.42
C GLY A 22 14.91 -12.35 -8.82
N ILE A 23 15.82 -11.91 -7.95
CA ILE A 23 16.77 -10.83 -8.20
C ILE A 23 18.17 -11.39 -8.12
N HIS A 24 18.99 -11.15 -9.15
CA HIS A 24 20.40 -11.54 -9.16
C HIS A 24 21.28 -10.32 -9.42
N CYS A 25 22.00 -9.87 -8.39
CA CYS A 25 22.94 -8.78 -8.46
C CYS A 25 24.36 -9.33 -8.60
N LEU A 26 24.93 -9.21 -9.80
CA LEU A 26 26.30 -9.60 -10.09
C LEU A 26 27.25 -8.43 -9.86
N ASP A 27 28.33 -8.69 -9.13
CA ASP A 27 29.58 -7.95 -9.18
C ASP A 27 29.38 -6.43 -9.05
N SER A 28 28.72 -6.05 -7.95
CA SER A 28 28.13 -4.73 -7.75
C SER A 28 29.00 -3.84 -6.87
N PRO A 29 29.92 -3.01 -7.41
CA PRO A 29 30.60 -1.95 -6.67
C PRO A 29 29.67 -0.74 -6.41
N SER A 30 28.35 -0.97 -6.37
CA SER A 30 27.30 0.00 -6.62
C SER A 30 26.24 -0.02 -5.52
N GLU A 31 25.71 1.14 -5.15
CA GLU A 31 24.62 1.28 -4.19
C GLU A 31 23.34 0.68 -4.79
N ILE A 32 22.94 -0.49 -4.29
CA ILE A 32 21.71 -1.17 -4.71
C ILE A 32 20.70 -1.09 -3.58
N THR A 33 19.50 -0.61 -3.87
CA THR A 33 18.36 -0.64 -2.96
C THR A 33 17.28 -1.54 -3.53
N ILE A 34 16.90 -2.55 -2.78
CA ILE A 34 15.79 -3.45 -3.10
C ILE A 34 14.72 -3.21 -2.04
N LYS A 35 13.57 -2.66 -2.40
CA LYS A 35 12.52 -2.32 -1.44
C LYS A 35 11.10 -2.53 -1.92
N ASN A 36 10.15 -2.80 -1.03
CA ASN A 36 8.72 -2.84 -1.36
C ASN A 36 8.39 -3.83 -2.50
N ASN A 37 9.09 -4.97 -2.56
CA ASN A 37 8.82 -6.01 -3.55
C ASN A 37 8.21 -7.24 -2.90
N TRP A 38 7.33 -7.91 -3.64
CA TRP A 38 6.96 -9.31 -3.38
C TRP A 38 7.84 -10.22 -4.23
N ILE A 39 8.68 -11.02 -3.58
CA ILE A 39 9.66 -11.88 -4.23
C ILE A 39 9.40 -13.32 -3.82
N HIS A 40 8.75 -14.09 -4.69
CA HIS A 40 8.23 -15.38 -4.26
C HIS A 40 8.16 -16.45 -5.35
N HIS A 41 8.15 -17.72 -4.96
CA HIS A 41 8.02 -18.85 -5.91
C HIS A 41 9.06 -18.83 -7.05
N ASN A 42 10.25 -18.26 -6.83
CA ASN A 42 11.34 -18.31 -7.80
C ASN A 42 12.19 -19.57 -7.59
N GLY A 43 12.69 -20.12 -8.69
CA GLY A 43 13.63 -21.24 -8.69
C GLY A 43 13.07 -22.59 -9.08
N THR A 44 13.96 -23.57 -8.95
CA THR A 44 13.74 -25.02 -8.97
C THR A 44 14.55 -25.63 -7.82
N ASP A 45 14.29 -26.90 -7.47
CA ASP A 45 14.78 -27.55 -6.25
C ASP A 45 16.27 -27.35 -5.88
N ASP A 46 17.16 -27.08 -6.86
CA ASP A 46 18.61 -26.91 -6.63
C ASP A 46 19.14 -25.48 -6.91
N SER A 47 18.29 -24.54 -7.35
CA SER A 47 18.68 -23.16 -7.66
C SER A 47 17.47 -22.23 -7.66
N GLY A 48 17.59 -21.07 -7.02
CA GLY A 48 16.60 -20.00 -7.11
C GLY A 48 16.33 -19.39 -5.76
N ASP A 49 17.22 -18.47 -5.43
CA ASP A 49 17.07 -17.62 -4.27
C ASP A 49 16.09 -16.48 -4.60
N GLY A 50 15.38 -15.95 -3.61
CA GLY A 50 14.58 -14.74 -3.81
C GLY A 50 15.48 -13.59 -4.27
N ILE A 51 16.50 -13.30 -3.48
CA ILE A 51 17.56 -12.34 -3.80
C ILE A 51 18.91 -13.05 -3.72
N TYR A 52 19.68 -13.01 -4.80
CA TYR A 52 21.06 -13.46 -4.84
C TYR A 52 22.02 -12.29 -5.11
N LEU A 53 22.88 -12.01 -4.14
CA LEU A 53 23.94 -11.02 -4.20
C LEU A 53 25.29 -11.73 -4.35
N HIS A 54 25.92 -11.55 -5.50
CA HIS A 54 27.24 -12.10 -5.77
C HIS A 54 28.28 -10.98 -5.76
N TYR A 55 28.99 -10.83 -4.66
CA TYR A 55 30.05 -9.84 -4.50
C TYR A 55 31.42 -10.46 -4.81
N GLU A 56 32.13 -9.99 -5.84
CA GLU A 56 33.53 -10.38 -6.01
C GLU A 56 34.49 -9.47 -5.22
N ASN A 57 34.04 -8.30 -4.74
CA ASN A 57 34.85 -7.32 -3.99
C ASN A 57 34.03 -6.52 -2.94
N ALA A 58 34.65 -6.16 -1.81
CA ALA A 58 34.04 -5.52 -0.64
C ALA A 58 33.98 -3.97 -0.69
N TRP A 59 33.26 -3.37 -1.64
CA TRP A 59 33.23 -1.90 -1.79
C TRP A 59 31.87 -1.23 -1.52
N SER A 60 30.77 -1.99 -1.50
CA SER A 60 29.42 -1.50 -1.13
C SER A 60 28.55 -2.70 -0.73
N THR A 61 27.67 -2.51 0.24
CA THR A 61 26.62 -3.48 0.60
C THR A 61 25.30 -3.07 -0.06
N ALA A 62 24.39 -4.03 -0.28
CA ALA A 62 23.03 -3.72 -0.71
C ALA A 62 22.16 -3.36 0.49
N VAL A 63 21.20 -2.46 0.29
CA VAL A 63 20.13 -2.16 1.24
C VAL A 63 18.89 -2.92 0.80
N ILE A 64 18.44 -3.87 1.61
CA ILE A 64 17.25 -4.68 1.36
C ILE A 64 16.25 -4.36 2.45
N ARG A 65 15.17 -3.66 2.11
CA ARG A 65 14.18 -3.30 3.14
C ARG A 65 12.74 -3.39 2.69
N ASN A 66 11.80 -3.58 3.62
CA ASN A 66 10.37 -3.57 3.29
C ASN A 66 10.03 -4.55 2.15
N ASN A 67 10.67 -5.72 2.08
CA ASN A 67 10.32 -6.73 1.06
C ASN A 67 9.57 -7.89 1.70
N THR A 68 8.67 -8.52 0.95
CA THR A 68 8.06 -9.80 1.31
C THR A 68 8.67 -10.89 0.44
N ILE A 69 9.56 -11.69 1.02
CA ILE A 69 10.39 -12.68 0.34
C ILE A 69 9.99 -14.07 0.83
N VAL A 70 9.23 -14.80 0.03
CA VAL A 70 8.53 -16.00 0.52
C VAL A 70 8.54 -17.15 -0.48
N ASN A 71 8.60 -18.39 0.01
CA ASN A 71 8.45 -19.59 -0.82
C ASN A 71 9.37 -19.66 -2.06
N ASN A 72 10.60 -19.14 -1.97
CA ASN A 72 11.61 -19.34 -3.01
C ASN A 72 12.28 -20.71 -2.83
N ALA A 73 12.74 -21.33 -3.92
CA ALA A 73 13.12 -22.73 -3.93
C ALA A 73 14.37 -23.04 -3.10
N SER A 74 15.31 -22.11 -3.00
CA SER A 74 16.60 -22.28 -2.33
C SER A 74 16.67 -21.45 -1.04
N TYR A 75 17.04 -20.17 -1.13
CA TYR A 75 17.06 -19.23 0.00
C TYR A 75 16.14 -18.03 -0.24
N GLY A 76 15.67 -17.37 0.82
CA GLY A 76 15.06 -16.05 0.70
C GLY A 76 16.07 -15.02 0.21
N ILE A 77 17.15 -14.84 0.98
CA ILE A 77 18.29 -14.01 0.62
C ILE A 77 19.58 -14.84 0.69
N LYS A 78 20.37 -14.74 -0.37
CA LYS A 78 21.72 -15.28 -0.43
C LYS A 78 22.68 -14.16 -0.80
N ALA A 79 23.69 -13.97 0.02
CA ALA A 79 24.83 -13.11 -0.25
C ALA A 79 26.08 -13.97 -0.21
N SER A 80 26.99 -13.76 -1.16
CA SER A 80 28.24 -14.50 -1.20
C SER A 80 29.42 -13.53 -1.16
N TRP A 81 30.33 -13.83 -0.22
CA TRP A 81 31.66 -13.23 -0.03
C TRP A 81 31.70 -11.80 0.58
N TRP A 82 32.52 -11.68 1.63
CA TRP A 82 33.07 -10.46 2.24
C TRP A 82 32.17 -9.59 3.12
N GLU A 83 31.07 -9.04 2.61
CA GLU A 83 30.21 -8.10 3.35
C GLU A 83 28.75 -8.51 3.24
N ASP A 84 28.03 -8.44 4.35
CA ASP A 84 26.62 -8.79 4.43
C ASP A 84 25.75 -7.57 4.05
N PRO A 85 24.61 -7.77 3.35
CA PRO A 85 23.66 -6.71 3.08
C PRO A 85 23.04 -6.19 4.38
N GLU A 86 22.63 -4.92 4.37
CA GLU A 86 21.77 -4.35 5.40
C GLU A 86 20.33 -4.80 5.11
N VAL A 87 19.74 -5.56 6.03
CA VAL A 87 18.38 -6.09 5.87
C VAL A 87 17.49 -5.54 6.98
N SER A 88 16.40 -4.87 6.61
CA SER A 88 15.45 -4.33 7.60
C SER A 88 14.00 -4.37 7.15
N ASN A 89 13.03 -4.38 8.06
CA ASN A 89 11.59 -4.32 7.73
C ASN A 89 11.14 -5.38 6.71
N CYS A 90 11.81 -6.52 6.61
CA CYS A 90 11.47 -7.54 5.62
C CYS A 90 10.66 -8.67 6.25
N ILE A 91 9.72 -9.24 5.50
CA ILE A 91 9.22 -10.58 5.78
C ILE A 91 10.04 -11.56 4.95
N ILE A 92 10.69 -12.53 5.60
CA ILE A 92 11.48 -13.57 4.94
C ILE A 92 11.03 -14.94 5.46
N TRP A 93 10.15 -15.60 4.71
CA TRP A 93 9.46 -16.80 5.16
C TRP A 93 9.61 -17.98 4.19
N GLY A 94 10.04 -19.13 4.69
CA GLY A 94 10.30 -20.33 3.90
C GLY A 94 11.31 -21.26 4.57
N ASP A 95 11.63 -22.38 3.91
CA ASP A 95 12.48 -23.43 4.48
C ASP A 95 13.90 -22.94 4.82
N ASN A 96 14.45 -22.01 4.02
CA ASN A 96 15.74 -21.36 4.31
C ASN A 96 15.62 -19.85 4.05
N PRO A 97 15.30 -19.01 5.05
CA PRO A 97 15.18 -17.57 4.84
C PRO A 97 16.50 -16.91 4.41
N LEU A 98 17.62 -17.33 5.02
CA LEU A 98 18.94 -16.74 4.83
C LEU A 98 19.99 -17.83 4.57
N TYR A 99 20.97 -17.54 3.71
CA TYR A 99 22.00 -18.51 3.28
C TYR A 99 22.98 -18.94 4.39
N GLU A 100 23.33 -18.05 5.32
CA GLU A 100 24.23 -18.31 6.46
C GLU A 100 23.86 -17.42 7.67
N ASP A 101 24.30 -17.81 8.87
CA ASP A 101 24.21 -16.98 10.08
C ASP A 101 25.24 -15.84 9.99
N GLY A 102 24.81 -14.58 10.02
CA GLY A 102 25.74 -13.44 9.96
C GLY A 102 25.15 -12.12 9.45
N TYR A 103 24.02 -12.17 8.73
CA TYR A 103 23.32 -10.98 8.28
C TYR A 103 22.95 -10.06 9.46
N ASP A 104 23.25 -8.77 9.34
CA ASP A 104 22.72 -7.74 10.22
C ASP A 104 21.27 -7.46 9.81
N VAL A 105 20.35 -8.23 10.41
CA VAL A 105 18.92 -8.13 10.13
C VAL A 105 18.20 -7.51 11.33
N THR A 106 17.42 -6.47 11.08
CA THR A 106 16.64 -5.78 12.13
C THR A 106 15.21 -5.57 11.70
N TYR A 107 14.30 -5.42 12.67
CA TYR A 107 12.89 -5.11 12.47
C TYR A 107 12.21 -5.97 11.41
N SER A 108 12.59 -7.25 11.30
CA SER A 108 12.16 -8.15 10.24
C SER A 108 11.42 -9.37 10.80
N CYS A 109 10.49 -9.90 10.03
CA CYS A 109 9.75 -11.11 10.36
C CYS A 109 10.35 -12.29 9.59
N ILE A 110 11.05 -13.17 10.28
CA ILE A 110 11.91 -14.17 9.66
C ILE A 110 11.53 -15.55 10.17
N GLN A 111 11.42 -16.53 9.27
CA GLN A 111 11.13 -17.90 9.69
C GLN A 111 12.34 -18.54 10.37
N GLY A 112 12.37 -18.48 11.69
CA GLY A 112 13.50 -18.94 12.48
C GLY A 112 13.84 -17.86 13.50
N ASP A 113 14.36 -18.26 14.64
CA ASP A 113 14.65 -17.37 15.76
C ASP A 113 15.98 -16.64 15.50
N TYR A 114 16.00 -15.72 14.54
CA TYR A 114 17.18 -14.94 14.16
C TYR A 114 17.37 -13.76 15.11
N ASP A 115 18.58 -13.62 15.65
CA ASP A 115 18.97 -12.47 16.46
C ASP A 115 18.87 -11.16 15.66
N GLY A 116 18.60 -10.06 16.36
CA GLY A 116 18.50 -8.72 15.77
C GLY A 116 17.46 -7.87 16.50
N GLU A 117 17.68 -6.55 16.51
CA GLU A 117 16.72 -5.63 17.14
C GLU A 117 15.38 -5.70 16.41
N GLY A 118 14.27 -5.85 17.15
CA GLY A 118 12.92 -5.81 16.57
C GLY A 118 12.53 -6.99 15.67
N ASN A 119 13.36 -8.03 15.55
CA ASN A 119 13.00 -9.20 14.75
C ASN A 119 11.88 -10.02 15.39
N ILE A 120 11.05 -10.62 14.53
CA ILE A 120 9.88 -11.42 14.90
C ILE A 120 9.99 -12.80 14.23
N ALA A 121 9.74 -13.87 14.99
CA ALA A 121 9.75 -15.24 14.48
C ALA A 121 8.35 -15.87 14.37
N ASP A 122 7.30 -15.14 14.81
CA ASP A 122 5.91 -15.57 14.68
C ASP A 122 5.45 -15.50 13.21
N TYR A 123 4.48 -16.36 12.86
CA TYR A 123 3.98 -16.43 11.49
C TYR A 123 3.38 -15.08 11.03
N PRO A 124 3.77 -14.54 9.85
CA PRO A 124 3.31 -13.24 9.36
C PRO A 124 1.80 -13.12 9.17
N SER A 125 1.06 -14.23 9.15
CA SER A 125 -0.39 -14.25 9.02
C SER A 125 -0.88 -13.57 7.73
N PHE A 126 -0.48 -14.14 6.60
CA PHE A 126 -0.92 -13.70 5.26
C PHE A 126 -2.37 -14.13 4.96
N ALA A 127 -2.99 -13.45 4.00
CA ALA A 127 -4.28 -13.83 3.43
C ALA A 127 -4.30 -15.29 2.94
N ASP A 128 -5.47 -15.94 2.99
CA ASP A 128 -5.65 -17.36 2.61
C ASP A 128 -5.72 -17.55 1.09
N ASP A 129 -4.67 -17.10 0.38
CA ASP A 129 -4.40 -17.39 -1.02
C ASP A 129 -2.89 -17.50 -1.24
N ALA A 130 -2.47 -18.52 -1.99
CA ALA A 130 -1.07 -18.89 -2.18
C ALA A 130 -0.22 -17.80 -2.84
N ASN A 131 -0.81 -16.78 -3.45
CA ASN A 131 -0.09 -15.65 -4.05
C ASN A 131 -0.54 -14.29 -3.50
N ASN A 132 -1.28 -14.29 -2.41
CA ASN A 132 -1.70 -13.07 -1.73
C ASN A 132 -0.91 -12.98 -0.42
N PHE A 133 0.00 -12.03 -0.37
CA PHE A 133 0.86 -11.80 0.79
C PHE A 133 0.50 -10.52 1.55
N HIS A 134 -0.73 -10.04 1.38
CA HIS A 134 -1.26 -9.00 2.25
C HIS A 134 -1.40 -9.53 3.67
N LEU A 135 -1.17 -8.65 4.65
CA LEU A 135 -1.29 -8.99 6.06
C LEU A 135 -2.77 -9.15 6.46
N LEU A 136 -3.08 -10.16 7.29
CA LEU A 136 -4.40 -10.29 7.90
C LEU A 136 -4.52 -9.45 9.17
N PRO A 137 -5.75 -9.06 9.55
CA PRO A 137 -6.00 -8.45 10.84
C PRO A 137 -5.41 -9.28 11.99
N GLY A 138 -4.59 -8.64 12.83
CA GLY A 138 -3.91 -9.27 13.96
C GLY A 138 -2.59 -9.96 13.62
N SER A 139 -2.06 -9.75 12.41
CA SER A 139 -0.69 -10.13 12.08
C SER A 139 0.32 -9.50 13.07
N PRO A 140 1.37 -10.23 13.49
CA PRO A 140 2.44 -9.67 14.31
C PRO A 140 3.34 -8.68 13.54
N CYS A 141 3.17 -8.56 12.22
CA CYS A 141 3.95 -7.65 11.38
C CYS A 141 3.38 -6.22 11.32
N ILE A 142 2.13 -6.05 11.78
CA ILE A 142 1.44 -4.75 11.79
C ILE A 142 2.07 -3.84 12.84
N ASP A 143 2.39 -2.60 12.46
CA ASP A 143 3.06 -1.56 13.23
C ASP A 143 4.31 -2.06 13.97
N ALA A 144 5.04 -2.99 13.34
CA ALA A 144 6.17 -3.69 13.95
C ALA A 144 7.53 -3.34 13.35
N GLY A 145 7.58 -2.60 12.23
CA GLY A 145 8.81 -2.23 11.55
C GLY A 145 9.64 -1.17 12.28
N ASP A 146 10.76 -0.73 11.70
CA ASP A 146 11.68 0.21 12.32
C ASP A 146 10.97 1.52 12.78
N PRO A 147 10.96 1.84 14.09
CA PRO A 147 10.37 3.09 14.60
C PRO A 147 11.12 4.35 14.15
N GLY A 148 12.33 4.20 13.57
CA GLY A 148 13.10 5.28 12.96
C GLY A 148 12.78 5.52 11.48
N PHE A 149 11.93 4.71 10.86
CA PHE A 149 11.53 4.92 9.47
C PHE A 149 10.74 6.22 9.33
N ALA A 150 11.23 7.14 8.50
CA ALA A 150 10.70 8.50 8.41
C ALA A 150 10.54 9.00 6.96
N ASN A 151 10.37 8.09 5.99
CA ASN A 151 10.15 8.48 4.60
C ASN A 151 8.66 8.48 4.25
N PHE A 152 7.99 9.61 4.55
CA PHE A 152 6.55 9.81 4.35
C PHE A 152 6.11 9.85 2.87
N ASN A 153 7.05 9.96 1.93
CA ASN A 153 6.74 9.99 0.49
C ASN A 153 6.86 8.60 -0.17
N GLU A 154 7.21 7.57 0.59
CA GLU A 154 7.22 6.21 0.08
C GLU A 154 5.86 5.55 0.25
N THR A 155 5.43 4.84 -0.79
CA THR A 155 4.26 3.97 -0.76
C THR A 155 4.69 2.52 -0.66
N ASP A 156 3.80 1.65 -0.22
CA ASP A 156 3.96 0.20 -0.26
C ASP A 156 3.78 -0.36 -1.68
N ILE A 157 3.50 -1.67 -1.77
CA ILE A 157 3.34 -2.37 -3.05
C ILE A 157 2.00 -2.10 -3.73
N ASP A 158 0.98 -1.68 -3.00
CA ASP A 158 -0.38 -1.43 -3.51
C ASP A 158 -0.65 0.07 -3.74
N GLY A 159 0.19 0.94 -3.16
CA GLY A 159 0.21 2.38 -3.40
C GLY A 159 -0.11 3.21 -2.15
N GLU A 160 -0.37 2.57 -1.03
CA GLU A 160 -0.68 3.17 0.25
C GLU A 160 0.58 3.78 0.89
N PRO A 161 0.45 4.86 1.69
CA PRO A 161 1.57 5.43 2.43
C PRO A 161 2.24 4.37 3.33
N ARG A 162 3.58 4.37 3.40
CA ARG A 162 4.32 3.42 4.25
C ARG A 162 4.10 3.64 5.75
N ILE A 163 3.73 4.84 6.19
CA ILE A 163 3.59 5.18 7.61
C ILE A 163 2.10 5.39 7.86
N VAL A 164 1.45 4.37 8.39
CA VAL A 164 0.02 4.36 8.74
C VAL A 164 -0.15 3.82 10.16
N ASP A 165 -1.32 4.01 10.76
CA ASP A 165 -1.69 3.39 12.04
C ASP A 165 -2.52 2.14 11.76
N GLY A 166 -1.85 1.03 11.44
CA GLY A 166 -2.51 -0.20 10.98
C GLY A 166 -3.35 -0.87 12.07
N ASN A 167 -2.95 -0.70 13.34
CA ASN A 167 -3.64 -1.29 14.49
C ASN A 167 -4.67 -0.36 15.17
N GLU A 168 -4.82 0.88 14.70
CA GLU A 168 -5.72 1.92 15.21
C GLU A 168 -5.47 2.31 16.71
N ASP A 169 -4.22 2.29 17.19
CA ASP A 169 -3.86 2.70 18.57
C ASP A 169 -3.44 4.17 18.71
N GLY A 170 -3.42 4.91 17.60
CA GLY A 170 -3.03 6.31 17.49
C GLY A 170 -1.52 6.53 17.32
N ILE A 171 -0.75 5.48 17.00
CA ILE A 171 0.68 5.55 16.73
C ILE A 171 0.97 5.01 15.33
N GLU A 172 1.22 5.92 14.39
CA GLU A 172 1.63 5.54 13.04
C GLU A 172 3.02 4.88 13.06
N ARG A 173 3.15 3.72 12.40
CA ARG A 173 4.40 3.00 12.26
C ARG A 173 4.35 2.11 11.02
N VAL A 174 5.51 1.90 10.40
CA VAL A 174 5.55 1.03 9.22
C VAL A 174 5.35 -0.44 9.62
N ASP A 175 4.66 -1.17 8.77
CA ASP A 175 4.57 -2.61 8.83
C ASP A 175 5.88 -3.27 8.37
N ILE A 176 6.12 -4.47 8.89
CA ILE A 176 7.17 -5.34 8.39
C ILE A 176 6.69 -5.99 7.11
N GLY A 177 7.46 -5.86 6.02
CA GLY A 177 7.13 -6.41 4.71
C GLY A 177 6.90 -5.34 3.66
N ALA A 178 6.49 -5.78 2.48
CA ALA A 178 6.25 -4.90 1.33
C ALA A 178 4.85 -4.28 1.29
N ASP A 179 3.94 -4.77 2.12
CA ASP A 179 2.54 -4.36 2.23
C ASP A 179 2.34 -3.66 3.58
N GLU A 180 1.52 -2.62 3.61
CA GLU A 180 1.00 -2.04 4.85
C GLU A 180 -0.43 -2.56 5.08
N PHE A 181 -0.76 -2.92 6.32
CA PHE A 181 -2.13 -3.23 6.70
C PHE A 181 -2.95 -1.94 6.73
N TYR A 182 -3.47 -1.59 5.57
CA TYR A 182 -4.25 -0.38 5.37
C TYR A 182 -5.75 -0.66 5.56
N ARG A 183 -6.41 0.15 6.37
CA ARG A 183 -7.86 0.28 6.37
C ARG A 183 -8.19 1.69 5.96
N SER A 184 -8.99 1.84 4.90
CA SER A 184 -9.42 3.17 4.47
C SER A 184 -10.11 3.92 5.62
N PRO A 185 -9.65 5.13 5.98
CA PRO A 185 -10.34 5.97 6.93
C PRO A 185 -11.70 6.47 6.38
N ALA A 186 -11.93 6.36 5.06
CA ALA A 186 -13.18 6.68 4.40
C ALA A 186 -14.26 5.59 4.53
N ASP A 187 -13.94 4.39 5.04
CA ASP A 187 -14.91 3.32 5.37
C ASP A 187 -15.54 3.60 6.74
N PHE A 188 -16.46 4.57 6.79
CA PHE A 188 -17.04 5.07 8.04
C PHE A 188 -17.97 4.06 8.72
N ASP A 189 -18.64 3.19 7.96
CA ASP A 189 -19.52 2.17 8.53
C ASP A 189 -18.80 0.84 8.82
N ARG A 190 -17.50 0.75 8.49
CA ARG A 190 -16.60 -0.38 8.71
C ARG A 190 -17.12 -1.66 8.07
N ASN A 191 -17.72 -1.54 6.89
CA ASN A 191 -18.23 -2.68 6.12
C ASN A 191 -17.19 -3.24 5.14
N GLU A 192 -15.96 -2.71 5.16
CA GLU A 192 -14.84 -3.09 4.30
C GLU A 192 -15.02 -2.69 2.83
N ILE A 193 -15.87 -1.72 2.53
CA ILE A 193 -16.00 -1.12 1.20
C ILE A 193 -16.38 0.35 1.27
N VAL A 194 -15.51 1.24 0.78
CA VAL A 194 -15.84 2.66 0.68
C VAL A 194 -16.84 2.87 -0.45
N ASN A 195 -18.04 3.29 -0.09
CA ASN A 195 -19.09 3.48 -1.07
C ASN A 195 -20.03 4.63 -0.71
N PHE A 196 -21.18 4.68 -1.37
CA PHE A 196 -22.19 5.70 -1.18
C PHE A 196 -22.76 5.78 0.24
N ILE A 197 -22.72 4.68 1.00
CA ILE A 197 -23.14 4.68 2.40
C ILE A 197 -22.21 5.59 3.20
N ASP A 198 -20.90 5.51 2.96
CA ASP A 198 -19.88 6.34 3.59
C ASP A 198 -19.95 7.78 3.08
N TYR A 199 -20.10 7.96 1.78
CA TYR A 199 -20.28 9.30 1.21
C TYR A 199 -21.45 10.03 1.86
N ARG A 200 -22.57 9.34 2.12
CA ARG A 200 -23.73 9.98 2.79
C ARG A 200 -23.36 10.50 4.17
N VAL A 201 -22.48 9.81 4.90
CA VAL A 201 -21.99 10.27 6.20
C VAL A 201 -21.14 11.53 6.01
N LEU A 202 -20.21 11.55 5.06
CA LEU A 202 -19.42 12.74 4.70
C LEU A 202 -20.32 13.93 4.33
N ALA A 203 -21.27 13.71 3.42
CA ALA A 203 -22.18 14.74 2.92
C ALA A 203 -23.11 15.30 4.02
N SER A 204 -23.43 14.50 5.03
CA SER A 204 -24.23 14.94 6.18
C SER A 204 -23.47 15.90 7.09
N ALA A 205 -22.14 15.79 7.15
CA ALA A 205 -21.25 16.66 7.92
C ALA A 205 -20.61 17.77 7.07
N TRP A 206 -21.00 17.93 5.80
CA TRP A 206 -20.37 18.87 4.87
C TRP A 206 -20.37 20.33 5.35
N GLN A 207 -19.22 20.99 5.25
CA GLN A 207 -18.95 22.37 5.69
C GLN A 207 -19.19 22.61 7.18
N THR A 208 -18.92 21.62 8.02
CA THR A 208 -19.00 21.74 9.48
C THR A 208 -17.60 21.79 10.09
N ASN A 209 -17.52 22.28 11.33
CA ASN A 209 -16.31 22.29 12.15
C ASN A 209 -16.66 21.88 13.59
N PRO A 210 -15.69 21.65 14.50
CA PRO A 210 -15.96 21.18 15.87
C PRO A 210 -16.95 22.00 16.73
N ASN A 211 -17.34 23.21 16.30
CA ASN A 211 -18.35 24.01 16.99
C ASN A 211 -19.79 23.77 16.51
N ASP A 212 -19.97 23.06 15.40
CA ASP A 212 -21.26 22.77 14.80
C ASP A 212 -21.85 21.45 15.37
N ASN A 213 -23.18 21.37 15.47
CA ASN A 213 -23.83 20.22 16.10
C ASN A 213 -23.83 18.95 15.22
N ASP A 214 -23.68 19.14 13.92
CA ASP A 214 -23.63 18.14 12.86
C ASP A 214 -22.20 17.77 12.45
N TYR A 215 -21.20 18.33 13.14
CA TYR A 215 -19.81 17.91 12.97
C TYR A 215 -19.62 16.46 13.37
N ASN A 216 -18.96 15.71 12.49
CA ASN A 216 -18.60 14.32 12.71
C ASN A 216 -17.10 14.16 12.46
N ASP A 217 -16.35 13.94 13.53
CA ASP A 217 -14.88 13.92 13.52
C ASP A 217 -14.32 12.82 12.59
N ILE A 218 -15.04 11.71 12.42
CA ILE A 218 -14.61 10.65 11.49
C ILE A 218 -14.58 11.13 10.02
N CYS A 219 -15.30 12.19 9.69
CA CYS A 219 -15.33 12.76 8.35
C CYS A 219 -14.19 13.75 8.09
N ASN A 220 -13.41 14.12 9.11
CA ASN A 220 -12.28 15.06 9.03
C ASN A 220 -11.03 14.31 8.57
N LEU A 221 -11.11 13.68 7.40
CA LEU A 221 -10.06 12.85 6.80
C LEU A 221 -8.74 13.60 6.55
N ALA A 222 -8.80 14.92 6.34
CA ALA A 222 -7.63 15.76 6.13
C ALA A 222 -7.03 16.31 7.44
N ASP A 223 -7.58 15.95 8.60
CA ASP A 223 -7.12 16.33 9.94
C ASP A 223 -6.92 17.86 10.13
N ASN A 224 -7.80 18.65 9.51
CA ASN A 224 -7.70 20.11 9.47
C ASN A 224 -8.78 20.83 10.31
N ASN A 225 -9.64 20.08 11.00
CA ASN A 225 -10.80 20.55 11.81
C ASN A 225 -11.92 21.20 10.98
N SER A 226 -12.04 20.84 9.72
CA SER A 226 -13.07 21.29 8.79
C SER A 226 -13.50 20.08 7.97
N ILE A 227 -14.80 19.95 7.67
CA ILE A 227 -15.28 18.94 6.73
C ILE A 227 -15.51 19.64 5.39
N ASP A 228 -14.55 19.53 4.49
CA ASP A 228 -14.50 20.27 3.25
C ASP A 228 -13.93 19.47 2.08
N ASN A 229 -13.51 20.21 1.07
CA ASN A 229 -12.98 19.72 -0.18
C ASN A 229 -11.70 18.91 0.01
N ASN A 230 -10.89 19.17 1.04
CA ASN A 230 -9.72 18.35 1.34
C ASN A 230 -10.11 16.95 1.82
N ASP A 231 -11.16 16.84 2.65
CA ASP A 231 -11.67 15.53 3.09
C ASP A 231 -12.34 14.78 1.94
N LEU A 232 -13.04 15.50 1.06
CA LEU A 232 -13.59 14.90 -0.14
C LEU A 232 -12.50 14.36 -1.05
N ASP A 233 -11.33 15.02 -1.14
CA ASP A 233 -10.21 14.54 -1.94
C ASP A 233 -9.69 13.19 -1.43
N VAL A 234 -9.43 13.09 -0.12
CA VAL A 234 -9.04 11.84 0.54
C VAL A 234 -10.12 10.76 0.36
N PHE A 235 -11.39 11.12 0.52
CA PHE A 235 -12.50 10.19 0.30
C PHE A 235 -12.56 9.67 -1.15
N CYS A 236 -12.24 10.52 -2.14
CA CYS A 236 -12.26 10.12 -3.56
C CYS A 236 -11.11 9.17 -3.91
N ASP A 237 -9.95 9.36 -3.30
CA ASP A 237 -8.78 8.49 -3.52
C ASP A 237 -9.08 7.04 -3.09
N ASP A 238 -9.90 6.86 -2.05
CA ASP A 238 -10.33 5.55 -1.55
C ASP A 238 -11.70 5.09 -2.11
N TRP A 239 -12.26 5.75 -3.13
CA TRP A 239 -13.57 5.35 -3.62
C TRP A 239 -13.58 3.91 -4.18
N LEU A 240 -14.50 3.08 -3.67
CA LEU A 240 -14.56 1.62 -3.93
C LEU A 240 -13.35 0.84 -3.42
N TRP A 241 -12.58 1.41 -2.49
CA TRP A 241 -11.58 0.65 -1.76
C TRP A 241 -12.24 -0.57 -1.10
N GLU A 242 -11.59 -1.73 -1.25
CA GLU A 242 -11.90 -3.00 -0.58
C GLU A 242 -10.58 -3.56 -0.03
N PRO A 243 -10.59 -4.29 1.10
CA PRO A 243 -9.37 -4.82 1.68
C PRO A 243 -8.70 -5.84 0.77
N ALA A 244 -7.43 -5.64 0.49
CA ALA A 244 -6.66 -6.49 -0.42
C ALA A 244 -6.36 -7.90 0.14
N TRP A 245 -6.54 -8.10 1.46
CA TRP A 245 -6.50 -9.41 2.12
C TRP A 245 -7.78 -10.26 1.94
N VAL A 246 -8.84 -9.71 1.36
CA VAL A 246 -10.06 -10.46 1.01
C VAL A 246 -10.08 -10.71 -0.49
N GLN A 247 -10.36 -11.95 -0.91
CA GLN A 247 -10.62 -12.22 -2.34
C GLN A 247 -11.86 -11.45 -2.77
N PRO A 248 -11.81 -10.62 -3.84
CA PRO A 248 -12.98 -9.87 -4.29
C PRO A 248 -14.18 -10.80 -4.46
N ILE A 249 -15.36 -10.37 -4.00
CA ILE A 249 -16.60 -11.16 -4.05
C ILE A 249 -16.90 -11.60 -5.50
N GLU A 250 -16.51 -10.78 -6.49
CA GLU A 250 -16.59 -11.12 -7.91
C GLU A 250 -15.80 -12.38 -8.26
N THR A 251 -14.59 -12.56 -7.70
CA THR A 251 -13.75 -13.72 -7.97
C THR A 251 -14.34 -14.99 -7.35
N MET A 252 -14.90 -14.91 -6.14
CA MET A 252 -15.65 -16.02 -5.52
C MET A 252 -16.91 -16.38 -6.33
N MET A 253 -17.67 -15.38 -6.81
CA MET A 253 -18.84 -15.61 -7.66
C MET A 253 -18.46 -16.20 -9.03
N MET A 254 -17.38 -15.73 -9.65
CA MET A 254 -16.87 -16.28 -10.92
C MET A 254 -16.34 -17.71 -10.77
N MET A 255 -15.67 -18.05 -9.66
CA MET A 255 -15.22 -19.43 -9.39
C MET A 255 -16.39 -20.40 -9.12
N MET A 256 -17.47 -19.93 -8.48
CA MET A 256 -18.69 -20.72 -8.24
C MET A 256 -19.56 -20.88 -9.50
N MET A 257 -19.44 -19.97 -10.47
CA MET A 257 -20.17 -20.00 -11.74
C MET A 257 -19.36 -20.61 -12.90
N GLY A 258 -18.05 -20.79 -12.74
CA GLY A 258 -17.11 -21.34 -13.74
C GLY A 258 -17.27 -22.84 -14.07
N GLY A 259 -18.35 -23.48 -13.60
CA GLY A 259 -18.71 -24.86 -13.94
C GLY A 259 -19.45 -25.02 -15.27
N ALA A 260 -19.84 -23.96 -15.99
CA ALA A 260 -20.39 -24.07 -17.33
C ALA A 260 -20.42 -22.73 -18.09
N MET A 261 -19.88 -22.74 -19.33
CA MET A 261 -19.98 -21.69 -20.38
C MET A 261 -19.06 -20.48 -20.12
N GLY A 262 -18.06 -20.13 -20.92
CA GLY A 262 -17.96 -20.24 -22.38
C GLY A 262 -18.61 -19.03 -23.06
N GLY A 263 -18.01 -17.84 -22.98
CA GLY A 263 -18.43 -16.66 -23.74
C GLY A 263 -17.99 -15.35 -23.10
N GLY A 264 -17.00 -14.69 -23.71
CA GLY A 264 -16.43 -13.45 -23.21
C GLY A 264 -17.37 -12.24 -23.30
N MET A 265 -17.25 -11.38 -22.31
CA MET A 265 -17.57 -9.95 -22.37
C MET A 265 -16.40 -9.22 -21.71
N SER A 266 -15.59 -8.58 -22.55
CA SER A 266 -14.55 -7.63 -22.17
C SER A 266 -15.26 -6.32 -21.81
N LEU A 267 -15.26 -5.94 -20.54
CA LEU A 267 -15.45 -4.54 -20.15
C LEU A 267 -14.06 -3.98 -19.89
N GLY A 268 -13.56 -3.24 -20.89
CA GLY A 268 -12.35 -2.47 -20.74
C GLY A 268 -12.67 -1.23 -19.90
N LEU A 269 -12.26 -1.25 -18.63
CA LEU A 269 -11.69 -0.06 -18.04
C LEU A 269 -10.18 -0.20 -18.23
N GLU A 270 -9.64 0.56 -19.18
CA GLU A 270 -8.22 0.86 -19.17
C GLU A 270 -7.98 1.69 -17.90
N ALA A 271 -7.47 1.06 -16.85
CA ALA A 271 -6.79 1.77 -15.78
C ALA A 271 -5.58 2.46 -16.42
N THR A 272 -5.78 3.71 -16.85
CA THR A 272 -4.68 4.56 -17.25
C THR A 272 -3.87 4.81 -15.99
N ALA A 273 -2.67 4.22 -15.96
CA ALA A 273 -1.66 4.45 -14.94
C ALA A 273 -1.70 5.93 -14.51
N ALA A 274 -1.90 6.14 -13.21
CA ALA A 274 -1.77 7.44 -12.61
C ALA A 274 -0.45 8.06 -13.09
N GLU A 275 -0.53 9.20 -13.76
CA GLU A 275 0.65 9.96 -14.10
C GLU A 275 1.29 10.37 -12.77
N PHE A 276 2.47 9.82 -12.49
CA PHE A 276 3.34 10.24 -11.38
C PHE A 276 3.53 11.75 -11.48
N TYR A 277 2.86 12.50 -10.62
CA TYR A 277 3.20 13.90 -10.36
C TYR A 277 4.32 13.91 -9.31
N ASP A 278 5.43 14.50 -9.70
CA ASP A 278 6.61 14.78 -8.88
C ASP A 278 6.19 15.78 -7.78
N VAL A 279 5.82 15.28 -6.59
CA VAL A 279 5.56 16.13 -5.42
C VAL A 279 6.92 16.54 -4.85
N THR A 280 7.45 17.64 -5.36
CA THR A 280 8.56 18.34 -4.72
C THR A 280 8.06 19.09 -3.48
N ASP A 281 8.67 18.79 -2.33
CA ASP A 281 8.71 19.59 -1.10
C ASP A 281 7.38 19.90 -0.40
N ALA A 282 6.88 18.95 0.39
CA ALA A 282 6.10 19.27 1.60
C ALA A 282 7.00 19.13 2.83
N THR A 283 7.73 20.20 3.13
CA THR A 283 8.42 20.33 4.42
C THR A 283 7.41 20.42 5.55
N ALA A 284 7.69 19.71 6.65
CA ALA A 284 7.06 19.91 7.95
C ALA A 284 7.02 21.41 8.34
N ALA A 285 5.85 22.04 8.24
CA ALA A 285 5.58 23.37 8.78
C ALA A 285 4.07 23.68 8.79
N GLY A 286 3.43 23.52 9.97
CA GLY A 286 2.26 24.29 10.41
C GLY A 286 0.93 24.04 9.67
N GLN A 287 -0.06 23.55 10.41
CA GLN A 287 -1.48 23.54 10.03
C GLN A 287 -1.92 24.92 9.53
N GLN A 288 -2.03 25.05 8.22
CA GLN A 288 -2.79 26.08 7.53
C GLN A 288 -3.47 25.34 6.39
N SER A 289 -4.81 25.37 6.35
CA SER A 289 -5.64 24.84 5.26
C SER A 289 -4.99 25.21 3.93
N ALA A 290 -4.38 24.22 3.27
CA ALA A 290 -3.83 24.38 1.95
C ALA A 290 -5.04 24.55 1.03
N LYS A 291 -5.17 25.72 0.41
CA LYS A 291 -6.22 25.95 -0.57
C LYS A 291 -5.98 24.97 -1.73
N MET A 292 -7.00 24.17 -2.06
CA MET A 292 -6.87 23.17 -3.12
C MET A 292 -6.66 23.84 -4.48
N GLU A 293 -5.82 23.25 -5.34
CA GLU A 293 -5.57 23.81 -6.67
C GLU A 293 -6.82 23.66 -7.56
N PRO A 294 -7.09 24.62 -8.47
CA PRO A 294 -8.27 24.57 -9.35
C PRO A 294 -8.46 23.26 -10.10
N GLU A 295 -7.36 22.63 -10.53
CA GLU A 295 -7.37 21.35 -11.25
C GLU A 295 -7.91 20.19 -10.39
N GLN A 296 -7.60 20.19 -9.09
CA GLN A 296 -8.12 19.19 -8.16
C GLN A 296 -9.62 19.41 -7.90
N ILE A 297 -10.06 20.67 -7.73
CA ILE A 297 -11.48 21.00 -7.57
C ILE A 297 -12.28 20.57 -8.82
N GLU A 298 -11.75 20.81 -10.02
CA GLU A 298 -12.38 20.36 -11.28
C GLU A 298 -12.47 18.84 -11.38
N ARG A 299 -11.45 18.11 -10.91
CA ARG A 299 -11.46 16.64 -10.81
C ARG A 299 -12.59 16.16 -9.89
N LEU A 300 -12.75 16.76 -8.71
CA LEU A 300 -13.79 16.40 -7.74
C LEU A 300 -15.20 16.64 -8.28
N ILE A 301 -15.42 17.78 -8.96
CA ILE A 301 -16.71 18.07 -9.61
C ILE A 301 -17.03 17.00 -10.65
N LYS A 302 -16.06 16.68 -11.51
CA LYS A 302 -16.25 15.67 -12.56
C LYS A 302 -16.59 14.30 -11.96
N TRP A 303 -15.87 13.90 -10.92
CA TRP A 303 -16.12 12.63 -10.20
C TRP A 303 -17.55 12.59 -9.63
N LEU A 304 -17.99 13.65 -8.94
CA LEU A 304 -19.37 13.75 -8.42
C LEU A 304 -20.43 13.67 -9.54
N GLU A 305 -20.18 14.33 -10.67
CA GLU A 305 -21.07 14.30 -11.84
C GLU A 305 -21.14 12.91 -12.49
N GLU A 306 -20.02 12.17 -12.54
CA GLU A 306 -19.97 10.80 -13.06
C GLU A 306 -20.69 9.81 -12.15
N ILE A 307 -20.43 9.90 -10.84
CA ILE A 307 -21.08 9.07 -9.82
C ILE A 307 -22.59 9.33 -9.76
N TRP A 308 -23.02 10.58 -9.92
CA TRP A 308 -24.43 10.95 -10.04
C TRP A 308 -25.13 10.26 -11.23
N LEU A 309 -24.43 10.15 -12.37
CA LEU A 309 -24.96 9.55 -13.60
C LEU A 309 -24.86 8.02 -13.63
N GLY A 310 -24.19 7.41 -12.66
CA GLY A 310 -24.13 5.96 -12.49
C GLY A 310 -25.53 5.36 -12.30
N GLU A 311 -25.82 4.24 -12.97
CA GLU A 311 -27.12 3.56 -12.85
C GLU A 311 -27.31 2.82 -11.50
N ASP A 312 -26.25 2.73 -10.69
CA ASP A 312 -26.21 1.96 -9.44
C ASP A 312 -26.38 2.83 -8.20
N LEU A 313 -27.59 3.35 -7.98
CA LEU A 313 -27.98 3.79 -6.64
C LEU A 313 -28.05 2.55 -5.72
N PRO A 314 -27.31 2.50 -4.61
CA PRO A 314 -27.39 1.36 -3.71
C PRO A 314 -28.80 1.18 -3.16
N LYS A 315 -29.19 -0.08 -2.99
CA LYS A 315 -30.45 -0.45 -2.35
C LYS A 315 -30.47 0.11 -0.92
N GLY A 316 -31.36 1.06 -0.66
CA GLY A 316 -31.58 1.61 0.68
C GLY A 316 -31.28 3.09 0.84
N ILE A 317 -30.79 3.77 -0.20
CA ILE A 317 -30.61 5.23 -0.21
C ILE A 317 -31.81 5.89 -0.91
N ASP A 318 -32.35 6.94 -0.30
CA ASP A 318 -33.41 7.76 -0.90
C ASP A 318 -32.81 8.65 -2.00
N LYS A 319 -33.39 8.58 -3.20
CA LYS A 319 -32.85 9.26 -4.39
C LYS A 319 -32.87 10.78 -4.27
N ASP A 320 -33.89 11.36 -3.62
CA ASP A 320 -34.02 12.81 -3.48
C ASP A 320 -33.04 13.34 -2.41
N GLU A 321 -32.84 12.58 -1.34
CA GLU A 321 -31.79 12.85 -0.34
C GLU A 321 -30.39 12.83 -0.96
N TRP A 322 -30.09 11.79 -1.73
CA TRP A 322 -28.86 11.65 -2.49
C TRP A 322 -28.60 12.83 -3.43
N GLN A 323 -29.60 13.18 -4.25
CA GLN A 323 -29.50 14.30 -5.20
C GLN A 323 -29.15 15.61 -4.49
N ARG A 324 -29.85 15.91 -3.38
CA ARG A 324 -29.59 17.13 -2.60
C ARG A 324 -28.18 17.16 -2.01
N GLY A 325 -27.65 16.01 -1.59
CA GLY A 325 -26.28 15.89 -1.06
C GLY A 325 -25.24 16.24 -2.13
N ILE A 326 -25.30 15.58 -3.28
CA ILE A 326 -24.39 15.85 -4.41
C ILE A 326 -24.50 17.30 -4.87
N GLU A 327 -25.71 17.81 -5.11
CA GLU A 327 -25.90 19.17 -5.64
C GLU A 327 -25.30 20.22 -4.70
N ARG A 328 -25.51 20.05 -3.38
CA ARG A 328 -24.93 20.93 -2.36
C ARG A 328 -23.40 20.96 -2.41
N ILE A 329 -22.76 19.80 -2.56
CA ILE A 329 -21.30 19.69 -2.61
C ILE A 329 -20.76 20.28 -3.92
N ILE A 330 -21.38 19.97 -5.06
CA ILE A 330 -21.01 20.53 -6.36
C ILE A 330 -21.11 22.06 -6.35
N GLU A 331 -22.18 22.62 -5.78
CA GLU A 331 -22.36 24.07 -5.67
C GLU A 331 -21.24 24.70 -4.84
N SER A 332 -20.90 24.11 -3.69
CA SER A 332 -19.78 24.54 -2.85
C SER A 332 -18.45 24.56 -3.60
N LEU A 333 -18.12 23.48 -4.31
CA LEU A 333 -16.87 23.39 -5.08
C LEU A 333 -16.81 24.45 -6.21
N LYS A 334 -17.95 24.71 -6.88
CA LYS A 334 -18.05 25.74 -7.92
C LYS A 334 -17.88 27.16 -7.37
N GLU A 335 -18.32 27.42 -6.15
CA GLU A 335 -18.09 28.70 -5.47
C GLU A 335 -16.61 28.89 -5.14
N GLU A 336 -15.94 27.84 -4.66
CA GLU A 336 -14.51 27.88 -4.34
C GLU A 336 -13.64 28.12 -5.58
N LEU A 337 -13.95 27.46 -6.69
CA LEU A 337 -13.26 27.65 -7.98
C LEU A 337 -13.34 29.10 -8.50
N GLN A 338 -14.38 29.85 -8.10
CA GLN A 338 -14.59 31.23 -8.53
C GLN A 338 -13.86 32.27 -7.65
N ASN A 339 -13.37 31.87 -6.47
CA ASN A 339 -12.77 32.75 -5.45
C ASN A 339 -11.25 32.70 -5.44
#